data_AF-A0A452G1L9-F1
#
_entry.id   AF-A0A452G1L9-F1
#
_cell.length_a   1.000
_cell.length_b   1.000
_cell.length_c   1.000
_cell.angle_alpha   90.00
_cell.angle_beta   90.00
_cell.angle_gamma   90.00
#
_symmetry.space_group_name_H-M   'P 1'
#
loop_
_entity.id
_entity.type
_entity.pdbx_description
1 polymer ?
#
loop_
_entity_poly.entity_id
_entity_poly.type
_entity_poly.pdbx_seq_one_letter_code
_entity_poly.pdbx_strand_id
1 'polypeptide(L)'
;MAEDLVLERCDLELEVNGCDHHTADLCRERLVVRRGQPFWLTLHFEGRNYEASVDSLTFCAMTADAVYLNSDEERQEYVLTQQGFIYQGSAKFIKSIPWNFGQFEDGILDICLMLLDVNPKFLKNAGRDCSRRSSPVYVGRVVSGMVNCNDDQGVLLGRWDNNYGDGISPMFWIGSVDILRRWKKDGCQRVKYGQCWVFAAVACTVLRCLGIPTRVVTNYNSAHDQNSNLLIEYFRNEYGEIQSDKSEMIWNFHCWVESWMTRPDLQPGYEGWQALDPTPQEKSEGTYCCGPVPVRAIKEGDLSTKYDAPFVFAEVNADVVDWIRQDDGSLHKSINHSLVVGLKISTKSVGRDDREDITHNYKYPEGSPEEREAFTRANHLNKLVDKEETGVAMRIRVGEGMNRGCDFDVFAHITNSTPEEHTGRLLLCARTVSYNGILGPECGTKDLLSLSLEPYSEKSIPLRILYEKYCDCLTESNLIKVRGLLIEPAANSYLLAERDIYLENPEIKIRILGEPKQNRKLVAEVSLRNPLTEALSGCTFTVEGSGLIEGQKTVDAPDPVEAGEEVKVRVDLLPLYVGRHKLVVNFESDRLKAVKGFRNVIVGPA
;
A
#
# COMPACT_ATOMS: atom_id res chain seq x y z
N MET A 1 68.10 2.42 -1.25
CA MET A 1 66.73 2.98 -1.19
C MET A 1 65.82 1.86 -1.62
N ALA A 2 64.80 1.51 -0.85
CA ALA A 2 63.80 0.56 -1.33
C ALA A 2 63.18 1.15 -2.60
N GLU A 3 62.94 0.32 -3.62
CA GLU A 3 62.22 0.76 -4.83
C GLU A 3 60.83 1.24 -4.43
N ASP A 4 60.27 2.23 -5.13
CA ASP A 4 58.94 2.75 -4.79
C ASP A 4 57.89 1.64 -4.95
N LEU A 5 56.92 1.59 -4.04
CA LEU A 5 55.80 0.65 -4.14
C LEU A 5 54.81 1.17 -5.20
N VAL A 6 54.82 0.56 -6.39
CA VAL A 6 53.97 0.97 -7.51
C VAL A 6 52.76 0.05 -7.61
N LEU A 7 51.56 0.61 -7.37
CA LEU A 7 50.30 -0.12 -7.54
C LEU A 7 49.98 -0.25 -9.04
N GLU A 8 50.03 -1.47 -9.56
CA GLU A 8 49.69 -1.79 -10.95
C GLU A 8 48.18 -1.80 -11.15
N ARG A 9 47.47 -2.56 -10.30
CA ARG A 9 46.00 -2.64 -10.33
C ARG A 9 45.43 -2.99 -8.96
N CYS A 10 44.17 -2.64 -8.78
CA CYS A 10 43.38 -2.94 -7.60
C CYS A 10 42.19 -3.79 -8.04
N ASP A 11 42.12 -5.03 -7.57
CA ASP A 11 40.96 -5.89 -7.76
C ASP A 11 39.97 -5.66 -6.62
N LEU A 12 38.74 -5.34 -6.98
CA LEU A 12 37.64 -5.06 -6.05
C LEU A 12 36.89 -6.34 -5.63
N GLU A 13 37.30 -7.51 -6.14
CA GLU A 13 36.76 -8.82 -5.73
C GLU A 13 35.22 -8.87 -5.80
N LEU A 14 34.65 -8.40 -6.91
CA LEU A 14 33.22 -8.11 -7.05
C LEU A 14 32.32 -9.31 -6.72
N GLU A 15 32.70 -10.51 -7.15
CA GLU A 15 31.91 -11.74 -6.96
C GLU A 15 31.90 -12.17 -5.50
N VAL A 16 33.08 -12.25 -4.87
CA VAL A 16 33.23 -12.66 -3.46
C VAL A 16 32.56 -11.64 -2.55
N ASN A 17 32.85 -10.35 -2.74
CA ASN A 17 32.24 -9.28 -1.96
C ASN A 17 30.73 -9.20 -2.20
N GLY A 18 30.28 -9.35 -3.44
CA GLY A 18 28.85 -9.36 -3.77
C GLY A 18 28.11 -10.47 -3.03
N CYS A 19 28.69 -11.67 -2.98
CA CYS A 19 28.13 -12.80 -2.24
C CYS A 19 28.12 -12.53 -0.73
N ASP A 20 29.28 -12.21 -0.15
CA ASP A 20 29.45 -12.02 1.30
C ASP A 20 28.57 -10.89 1.84
N HIS A 21 28.40 -9.80 1.07
CA HIS A 21 27.59 -8.65 1.46
C HIS A 21 26.13 -8.76 1.01
N HIS A 22 25.68 -9.88 0.44
CA HIS A 22 24.32 -10.02 -0.10
C HIS A 22 23.93 -8.89 -1.06
N THR A 23 24.83 -8.59 -1.99
CA THR A 23 24.70 -7.55 -3.04
C THR A 23 25.09 -8.07 -4.42
N ALA A 24 25.15 -9.40 -4.61
CA ALA A 24 25.57 -10.04 -5.84
C ALA A 24 24.86 -9.49 -7.10
N ASP A 25 23.53 -9.28 -7.03
CA ASP A 25 22.75 -8.75 -8.16
C ASP A 25 23.09 -7.28 -8.52
N LEU A 26 23.68 -6.53 -7.56
CA LEU A 26 24.13 -5.14 -7.71
C LEU A 26 25.59 -5.03 -8.16
N CYS A 27 26.42 -6.04 -7.84
CA CYS A 27 27.85 -6.09 -8.15
C CYS A 27 28.12 -6.51 -9.61
N ARG A 28 27.64 -5.72 -10.57
CA ARG A 28 27.82 -5.98 -12.01
C ARG A 28 29.13 -5.40 -12.55
N GLU A 29 29.23 -4.08 -12.61
CA GLU A 29 30.41 -3.34 -13.10
C GLU A 29 31.14 -2.57 -11.99
N ARG A 30 30.62 -2.62 -10.76
CA ARG A 30 31.10 -1.86 -9.60
C ARG A 30 30.89 -2.64 -8.31
N LEU A 31 31.70 -2.31 -7.32
CA LEU A 31 31.59 -2.88 -5.98
C LEU A 31 30.48 -2.17 -5.19
N VAL A 32 29.55 -2.95 -4.65
CA VAL A 32 28.56 -2.50 -3.67
C VAL A 32 28.77 -3.34 -2.41
N VAL A 33 28.91 -2.69 -1.26
CA VAL A 33 29.14 -3.37 0.03
C VAL A 33 28.27 -2.78 1.11
N ARG A 34 28.01 -3.57 2.16
CA ARG A 34 27.26 -3.15 3.34
C ARG A 34 28.21 -2.66 4.42
N ARG A 35 27.87 -1.53 5.02
CA ARG A 35 28.63 -0.96 6.14
C ARG A 35 28.68 -1.94 7.33
N GLY A 36 29.75 -1.88 8.11
CA GLY A 36 29.93 -2.65 9.34
C GLY A 36 30.41 -4.08 9.12
N GLN A 37 30.62 -4.48 7.87
CA GLN A 37 31.12 -5.78 7.48
C GLN A 37 32.45 -5.61 6.70
N PRO A 38 33.47 -6.43 6.98
CA PRO A 38 34.71 -6.42 6.20
C PRO A 38 34.47 -6.89 4.76
N PHE A 39 35.22 -6.33 3.80
CA PHE A 39 35.22 -6.71 2.40
C PHE A 39 36.65 -6.96 1.90
N TRP A 40 36.78 -7.73 0.83
CA TRP A 40 38.03 -8.12 0.21
C TRP A 40 38.53 -7.07 -0.78
N LEU A 41 39.84 -6.83 -0.79
CA LEU A 41 40.53 -5.96 -1.73
C LEU A 41 41.88 -6.59 -2.06
N THR A 42 42.15 -6.81 -3.35
CA THR A 42 43.44 -7.38 -3.77
C THR A 42 44.25 -6.33 -4.51
N LEU A 43 45.38 -5.94 -3.91
CA LEU A 43 46.31 -4.97 -4.49
C LEU A 43 47.42 -5.71 -5.23
N HIS A 44 47.60 -5.42 -6.51
CA HIS A 44 48.69 -5.93 -7.33
C HIS A 44 49.74 -4.85 -7.52
N PHE A 45 50.98 -5.15 -7.14
CA PHE A 45 52.10 -4.22 -7.23
C PHE A 45 53.08 -4.66 -8.31
N GLU A 46 53.66 -3.68 -9.02
CA GLU A 46 54.70 -3.93 -10.00
C GLU A 46 56.07 -4.03 -9.32
N GLY A 47 56.89 -4.98 -9.75
CA GLY A 47 58.28 -5.15 -9.29
C GLY A 47 58.42 -5.84 -7.94
N ARG A 48 57.81 -5.30 -6.88
CA ARG A 48 57.88 -5.86 -5.52
C ARG A 48 56.55 -5.78 -4.76
N ASN A 49 56.38 -6.64 -3.76
CA ASN A 49 55.24 -6.64 -2.86
C ASN A 49 55.36 -5.58 -1.74
N TYR A 50 54.24 -5.34 -1.04
CA TYR A 50 54.20 -4.52 0.17
C TYR A 50 55.10 -5.10 1.27
N GLU A 51 55.96 -4.25 1.83
CA GLU A 51 56.83 -4.58 2.94
C GLU A 51 56.58 -3.63 4.11
N ALA A 52 55.97 -4.12 5.19
CA ALA A 52 55.58 -3.30 6.35
C ALA A 52 56.74 -2.56 7.05
N SER A 53 57.99 -2.96 6.78
CA SER A 53 59.20 -2.31 7.30
C SER A 53 59.56 -1.01 6.59
N VAL A 54 59.12 -0.82 5.34
CA VAL A 54 59.50 0.31 4.47
C VAL A 54 58.31 1.03 3.85
N ASP A 55 57.15 0.38 3.78
CA ASP A 55 55.92 0.93 3.20
C ASP A 55 54.88 1.25 4.28
N SER A 56 54.00 2.21 3.99
CA SER A 56 52.86 2.54 4.85
C SER A 56 51.56 2.54 4.04
N LEU A 57 50.55 1.83 4.52
CA LEU A 57 49.21 1.79 3.92
C LEU A 57 48.18 2.09 5.01
N THR A 58 47.34 3.11 4.80
CA THR A 58 46.32 3.53 5.76
C THR A 58 44.93 3.34 5.17
N PHE A 59 44.15 2.46 5.79
CA PHE A 59 42.71 2.36 5.58
C PHE A 59 41.99 2.93 6.79
N CYS A 60 41.01 3.80 6.57
CA CYS A 60 40.15 4.30 7.63
C CYS A 60 38.70 4.00 7.25
N ALA A 61 38.07 3.06 7.95
CA ALA A 61 36.65 2.76 7.84
C ALA A 61 36.12 2.39 9.22
N MET A 62 35.09 3.09 9.69
CA MET A 62 34.40 2.79 10.95
C MET A 62 32.91 3.00 10.72
N THR A 63 32.15 1.92 10.83
CA THR A 63 30.70 1.95 10.59
C THR A 63 30.01 0.95 11.50
N ALA A 64 29.02 1.40 12.26
CA ALA A 64 28.06 0.53 12.94
C ALA A 64 26.80 0.37 12.08
N ASP A 65 25.96 -0.64 12.37
CA ASP A 65 24.69 -0.83 11.68
C ASP A 65 23.47 -0.57 12.58
N ALA A 66 22.72 0.49 12.25
CA ALA A 66 21.49 0.88 12.92
C ALA A 66 20.22 0.17 12.39
N VAL A 67 20.34 -0.66 11.33
CA VAL A 67 19.20 -1.34 10.69
C VAL A 67 19.27 -2.87 10.75
N TYR A 68 20.09 -3.39 11.67
CA TYR A 68 20.29 -4.82 11.80
C TYR A 68 19.00 -5.56 12.19
N LEU A 69 18.68 -6.63 11.45
CA LEU A 69 17.63 -7.61 11.74
C LEU A 69 18.29 -8.94 12.10
N ASN A 70 17.87 -9.52 13.23
CA ASN A 70 18.46 -10.76 13.74
C ASN A 70 18.13 -12.00 12.89
N SER A 71 16.96 -12.02 12.24
CA SER A 71 16.47 -13.17 11.47
C SER A 71 16.92 -13.10 10.02
N ASP A 72 17.54 -14.17 9.53
CA ASP A 72 17.92 -14.33 8.11
C ASP A 72 16.71 -14.28 7.19
N GLU A 73 15.61 -14.89 7.58
CA GLU A 73 14.37 -14.91 6.79
C GLU A 73 13.77 -13.51 6.66
N GLU A 74 13.80 -12.73 7.74
CA GLU A 74 13.34 -11.33 7.74
C GLU A 74 14.26 -10.44 6.91
N ARG A 75 15.58 -10.64 6.99
CA ARG A 75 16.55 -9.95 6.13
C ARG A 75 16.30 -10.27 4.66
N GLN A 76 16.06 -11.54 4.35
CA GLN A 76 15.71 -12.00 3.01
C GLN A 76 14.42 -11.32 2.53
N GLU A 77 13.33 -11.36 3.31
CA GLU A 77 12.04 -10.79 2.90
C GLU A 77 12.07 -9.27 2.77
N TYR A 78 12.65 -8.57 3.74
CA TYR A 78 12.52 -7.13 3.89
C TYR A 78 13.63 -6.33 3.21
N VAL A 79 14.68 -6.99 2.70
CA VAL A 79 15.76 -6.34 1.93
C VAL A 79 15.93 -6.97 0.55
N LEU A 80 16.01 -8.30 0.46
CA LEU A 80 16.46 -9.00 -0.75
C LEU A 80 15.32 -9.41 -1.69
N THR A 81 14.15 -9.76 -1.16
CA THR A 81 12.99 -10.15 -1.97
C THR A 81 12.53 -8.97 -2.84
N GLN A 82 12.50 -9.19 -4.16
CA GLN A 82 12.21 -8.16 -5.16
C GLN A 82 10.75 -8.10 -5.62
N GLN A 83 9.91 -9.06 -5.20
CA GLN A 83 8.47 -9.06 -5.49
C GLN A 83 7.66 -9.34 -4.24
N GLY A 84 6.54 -8.65 -4.09
CA GLY A 84 5.65 -8.80 -2.94
C GLY A 84 4.19 -8.61 -3.29
N PHE A 85 3.43 -8.28 -2.25
CA PHE A 85 2.02 -7.93 -2.36
C PHE A 85 1.75 -6.60 -1.68
N ILE A 86 0.81 -5.87 -2.24
CA ILE A 86 0.15 -4.75 -1.60
C ILE A 86 -1.31 -5.16 -1.39
N TYR A 87 -1.83 -4.98 -0.19
CA TYR A 87 -3.20 -5.36 0.10
C TYR A 87 -4.14 -4.21 -0.25
N GLN A 88 -5.25 -4.53 -0.89
CA GLN A 88 -6.29 -3.58 -1.33
C GLN A 88 -7.66 -4.24 -1.16
N GLY A 89 -8.70 -3.75 -1.84
CA GLY A 89 -10.07 -4.22 -1.66
C GLY A 89 -10.71 -3.57 -0.43
N SER A 90 -11.50 -4.29 0.35
CA SER A 90 -12.11 -3.76 1.59
C SER A 90 -11.76 -4.61 2.81
N ALA A 91 -11.99 -4.08 4.02
CA ALA A 91 -11.73 -4.81 5.27
C ALA A 91 -12.44 -6.19 5.35
N LYS A 92 -13.56 -6.34 4.63
CA LYS A 92 -14.35 -7.58 4.56
C LYS A 92 -13.95 -8.49 3.40
N PHE A 93 -13.25 -7.97 2.40
CA PHE A 93 -12.77 -8.72 1.24
C PHE A 93 -11.42 -8.17 0.76
N ILE A 94 -10.36 -8.69 1.38
CA ILE A 94 -8.98 -8.24 1.17
C ILE A 94 -8.41 -8.91 -0.09
N LYS A 95 -7.90 -8.11 -1.02
CA LYS A 95 -7.19 -8.59 -2.21
C LYS A 95 -5.69 -8.34 -2.09
N SER A 96 -4.91 -9.34 -2.49
CA SER A 96 -3.47 -9.22 -2.65
C SER A 96 -3.15 -8.80 -4.09
N ILE A 97 -2.62 -7.59 -4.26
CA ILE A 97 -2.18 -7.07 -5.55
C ILE A 97 -0.67 -7.33 -5.68
N PRO A 98 -0.23 -8.13 -6.67
CA PRO A 98 1.19 -8.41 -6.87
C PRO A 98 1.95 -7.15 -7.29
N TRP A 99 3.18 -7.01 -6.79
CA TRP A 99 4.05 -5.87 -7.12
C TRP A 99 5.50 -6.30 -7.33
N ASN A 100 6.13 -5.78 -8.39
CA ASN A 100 7.57 -5.92 -8.64
C ASN A 100 8.32 -4.70 -8.06
N PHE A 101 8.92 -4.86 -6.89
CA PHE A 101 9.78 -3.81 -6.31
C PHE A 101 11.05 -3.62 -7.13
N GLY A 102 11.71 -4.72 -7.53
CA GLY A 102 12.86 -4.72 -8.43
C GLY A 102 14.03 -3.85 -8.00
N GLN A 103 14.33 -3.80 -6.71
CA GLN A 103 15.39 -2.94 -6.17
C GLN A 103 16.80 -3.25 -6.71
N PHE A 104 17.02 -4.43 -7.29
CA PHE A 104 18.29 -4.84 -7.91
C PHE A 104 18.20 -4.94 -9.45
N GLU A 105 17.11 -4.46 -10.05
CA GLU A 105 17.03 -4.25 -11.49
C GLU A 105 18.06 -3.24 -11.95
N ASP A 106 18.45 -3.36 -13.22
CA ASP A 106 19.53 -2.55 -13.78
C ASP A 106 19.25 -1.04 -13.66
N GLY A 107 20.26 -0.30 -13.20
CA GLY A 107 20.21 1.15 -13.01
C GLY A 107 19.38 1.65 -11.82
N ILE A 108 18.65 0.80 -11.09
CA ILE A 108 17.79 1.25 -9.99
C ILE A 108 18.57 1.83 -8.82
N LEU A 109 19.73 1.24 -8.46
CA LEU A 109 20.59 1.80 -7.41
C LEU A 109 21.05 3.23 -7.73
N ASP A 110 21.45 3.50 -8.98
CA ASP A 110 21.83 4.85 -9.40
C ASP A 110 20.68 5.83 -9.31
N ILE A 111 19.47 5.39 -9.67
CA ILE A 111 18.28 6.22 -9.55
C ILE A 111 18.00 6.55 -8.09
N CYS A 112 18.16 5.58 -7.19
CA CYS A 112 17.98 5.79 -5.75
C CYS A 112 19.02 6.77 -5.17
N LEU A 113 20.28 6.67 -5.59
CA LEU A 113 21.33 7.61 -5.19
C LEU A 113 21.08 9.02 -5.76
N MET A 114 20.68 9.11 -7.03
CA MET A 114 20.30 10.37 -7.68
C MET A 114 19.13 11.03 -6.95
N LEU A 115 18.11 10.25 -6.53
CA LEU A 115 16.98 10.75 -5.74
C LEU A 115 17.45 11.43 -4.44
N LEU A 116 18.46 10.87 -3.76
CA LEU A 116 19.05 11.53 -2.60
C LEU A 116 19.83 12.79 -2.99
N ASP A 117 20.52 12.82 -4.13
CA ASP A 117 21.34 13.97 -4.54
C ASP A 117 20.52 15.15 -5.09
N VAL A 118 19.27 14.93 -5.52
CA VAL A 118 18.39 16.01 -5.96
C VAL A 118 17.43 16.49 -4.87
N ASN A 119 17.55 15.97 -3.65
CA ASN A 119 16.66 16.34 -2.55
C ASN A 119 16.91 17.79 -2.06
N PRO A 120 15.87 18.51 -1.57
CA PRO A 120 16.00 19.90 -1.14
C PRO A 120 17.10 20.16 -0.09
N LYS A 121 17.34 19.21 0.83
CA LYS A 121 18.37 19.34 1.87
C LYS A 121 19.78 19.22 1.30
N PHE A 122 19.98 18.39 0.27
CA PHE A 122 21.23 18.32 -0.48
C PHE A 122 21.49 19.61 -1.26
N LEU A 123 20.49 20.10 -2.01
CA LEU A 123 20.60 21.34 -2.77
C LEU A 123 20.92 22.55 -1.87
N LYS A 124 20.41 22.54 -0.64
CA LYS A 124 20.71 23.56 0.37
C LYS A 124 22.12 23.44 0.96
N ASN A 125 22.57 22.22 1.27
CA ASN A 125 23.92 21.96 1.79
C ASN A 125 24.32 20.49 1.59
N ALA A 126 25.02 20.21 0.48
CA ALA A 126 25.42 18.87 0.08
C ALA A 126 26.29 18.16 1.14
N GLY A 127 27.30 18.84 1.69
CA GLY A 127 28.19 18.24 2.69
C GLY A 127 27.44 17.83 3.97
N ARG A 128 26.51 18.66 4.44
CA ARG A 128 25.68 18.35 5.61
C ARG A 128 24.68 17.23 5.32
N ASP A 129 24.05 17.22 4.14
CA ASP A 129 23.14 16.16 3.73
C ASP A 129 23.87 14.81 3.69
N CYS A 130 24.99 14.72 2.96
CA CYS A 130 25.81 13.50 2.86
C CYS A 130 26.25 12.98 4.23
N SER A 131 26.68 13.86 5.14
CA SER A 131 27.04 13.46 6.51
C SER A 131 25.86 12.84 7.27
N ARG A 132 24.65 13.40 7.13
CA ARG A 132 23.43 12.91 7.80
C ARG A 132 22.85 11.62 7.20
N ARG A 133 23.23 11.25 5.96
CA ARG A 133 22.84 9.97 5.34
C ARG A 133 23.35 8.74 6.10
N SER A 134 24.25 8.91 7.07
CA SER A 134 24.62 7.87 8.04
C SER A 134 23.43 7.36 8.88
N SER A 135 22.38 8.18 9.05
CA SER A 135 21.19 7.85 9.84
C SER A 135 20.05 7.30 8.96
N PRO A 136 19.52 6.09 9.24
CA PRO A 136 18.36 5.56 8.51
C PRO A 136 17.10 6.39 8.74
N VAL A 137 16.97 7.05 9.90
CA VAL A 137 15.89 8.01 10.19
C VAL A 137 15.91 9.17 9.20
N TYR A 138 17.09 9.73 8.96
CA TYR A 138 17.27 10.83 8.02
C TYR A 138 16.98 10.39 6.58
N VAL A 139 17.56 9.27 6.15
CA VAL A 139 17.36 8.72 4.80
C VAL A 139 15.89 8.40 4.57
N GLY A 140 15.22 7.72 5.51
CA GLY A 140 13.80 7.40 5.43
C GLY A 140 12.93 8.64 5.24
N ARG A 141 13.19 9.70 6.00
CA ARG A 141 12.45 10.96 5.90
C ARG A 141 12.71 11.73 4.60
N VAL A 142 13.94 11.66 4.07
CA VAL A 142 14.24 12.21 2.73
C VAL A 142 13.50 11.43 1.65
N VAL A 143 13.50 10.10 1.70
CA VAL A 143 12.80 9.25 0.73
C VAL A 143 11.29 9.45 0.79
N SER A 144 10.69 9.52 1.98
CA SER A 144 9.24 9.80 2.14
C SER A 144 8.84 11.11 1.46
N GLY A 145 9.64 12.17 1.60
CA GLY A 145 9.41 13.45 0.92
C GLY A 145 9.61 13.35 -0.60
N MET A 146 10.74 12.78 -1.04
CA MET A 146 11.13 12.73 -2.46
C MET A 146 10.26 11.81 -3.32
N VAL A 147 9.49 10.89 -2.72
CA VAL A 147 8.61 10.00 -3.49
C VAL A 147 7.38 10.75 -4.03
N ASN A 148 6.90 11.78 -3.32
CA ASN A 148 5.87 12.68 -3.83
C ASN A 148 6.48 13.99 -4.36
N CYS A 149 5.85 14.65 -5.33
CA CYS A 149 6.43 15.83 -5.99
C CYS A 149 5.90 17.18 -5.49
N ASN A 150 5.26 17.25 -4.30
CA ASN A 150 4.51 18.44 -3.91
C ASN A 150 5.39 19.63 -3.53
N ASP A 151 6.60 19.39 -3.04
CA ASP A 151 7.51 20.45 -2.59
C ASP A 151 8.82 20.53 -3.41
N ASP A 152 9.07 19.61 -4.36
CA ASP A 152 10.37 19.45 -5.03
C ASP A 152 10.33 18.67 -6.37
N GLN A 153 11.48 18.12 -6.79
CA GLN A 153 11.68 17.26 -7.97
C GLN A 153 11.29 15.79 -7.69
N GLY A 154 10.27 15.56 -6.86
CA GLY A 154 9.88 14.23 -6.43
C GLY A 154 9.36 13.33 -7.54
N VAL A 155 9.29 12.03 -7.23
CA VAL A 155 9.14 10.97 -8.23
C VAL A 155 7.76 10.95 -8.87
N LEU A 156 6.69 11.03 -8.07
CA LEU A 156 5.32 10.80 -8.53
C LEU A 156 4.41 12.02 -8.32
N LEU A 157 3.53 12.25 -9.29
CA LEU A 157 2.41 13.19 -9.17
C LEU A 157 1.14 12.45 -8.72
N GLY A 158 0.57 12.87 -7.58
CA GLY A 158 -0.68 12.33 -7.06
C GLY A 158 -1.91 12.82 -7.83
N ARG A 159 -2.88 11.93 -8.11
CA ARG A 159 -4.18 12.30 -8.69
C ARG A 159 -5.26 11.31 -8.29
N TRP A 160 -6.44 11.80 -7.90
CA TRP A 160 -7.56 11.02 -7.34
C TRP A 160 -8.92 11.30 -7.99
N ASP A 161 -8.98 12.12 -9.05
CA ASP A 161 -10.22 12.51 -9.73
C ASP A 161 -10.72 11.46 -10.75
N ASN A 162 -10.09 10.29 -10.79
CA ASN A 162 -10.36 9.21 -11.74
C ASN A 162 -10.17 9.60 -13.22
N ASN A 163 -9.41 10.66 -13.51
CA ASN A 163 -9.08 11.08 -14.87
C ASN A 163 -7.57 11.04 -15.10
N TYR A 164 -7.10 10.00 -15.78
CA TYR A 164 -5.68 9.74 -15.98
C TYR A 164 -5.24 9.81 -17.45
N GLY A 165 -6.06 10.38 -18.35
CA GLY A 165 -5.84 10.29 -19.79
C GLY A 165 -4.54 10.91 -20.32
N ASP A 166 -3.92 11.81 -19.57
CA ASP A 166 -2.62 12.43 -19.90
C ASP A 166 -1.42 11.78 -19.14
N GLY A 167 -1.64 10.62 -18.52
CA GLY A 167 -0.64 9.87 -17.79
C GLY A 167 -0.98 8.38 -17.74
N ILE A 168 -0.40 7.68 -16.76
CA ILE A 168 -0.71 6.28 -16.48
C ILE A 168 -1.62 6.22 -15.25
N SER A 169 -2.68 5.44 -15.33
CA SER A 169 -3.56 5.22 -14.17
C SER A 169 -2.76 4.66 -12.98
N PRO A 170 -2.97 5.14 -11.74
CA PRO A 170 -2.35 4.58 -10.55
C PRO A 170 -2.58 3.07 -10.36
N MET A 171 -3.72 2.55 -10.83
CA MET A 171 -4.03 1.12 -10.77
C MET A 171 -3.38 0.31 -11.91
N PHE A 172 -2.88 0.94 -12.97
CA PHE A 172 -2.19 0.24 -14.08
C PHE A 172 -0.85 -0.35 -13.62
N TRP A 173 -0.11 0.38 -12.78
CA TRP A 173 1.23 0.00 -12.34
C TRP A 173 1.28 -1.40 -11.74
N ILE A 174 2.35 -2.14 -12.06
CA ILE A 174 2.65 -3.48 -11.55
C ILE A 174 4.03 -3.58 -10.88
N GLY A 175 4.80 -2.49 -10.92
CA GLY A 175 6.16 -2.45 -10.38
C GLY A 175 6.69 -1.02 -10.26
N SER A 176 7.68 -0.86 -9.38
CA SER A 176 8.34 0.43 -9.13
C SER A 176 9.44 0.75 -10.15
N VAL A 177 9.93 -0.28 -10.86
CA VAL A 177 11.07 -0.20 -11.78
C VAL A 177 10.79 0.76 -12.93
N ASP A 178 9.65 0.59 -13.61
CA ASP A 178 9.27 1.45 -14.74
C ASP A 178 9.04 2.91 -14.29
N ILE A 179 8.45 3.12 -13.10
CA ILE A 179 8.25 4.45 -12.51
C ILE A 179 9.61 5.15 -12.31
N LEU A 180 10.54 4.51 -11.62
CA LEU A 180 11.87 5.08 -11.33
C LEU A 180 12.68 5.33 -12.61
N ARG A 181 12.60 4.41 -13.59
CA ARG A 181 13.26 4.58 -14.90
C ARG A 181 12.68 5.76 -15.68
N ARG A 182 11.36 5.94 -15.71
CA ARG A 182 10.70 7.09 -16.35
C ARG A 182 11.12 8.40 -15.71
N TRP A 183 11.08 8.47 -14.37
CA TRP A 183 11.51 9.67 -13.64
C TRP A 183 12.92 10.10 -14.02
N LYS A 184 13.90 9.18 -14.01
CA LYS A 184 15.27 9.49 -14.44
C LYS A 184 15.36 9.85 -15.92
N LYS A 185 14.71 9.08 -16.80
CA LYS A 185 14.74 9.28 -18.26
C LYS A 185 14.22 10.66 -18.66
N ASP A 186 13.18 11.13 -18.00
CA ASP A 186 12.52 12.40 -18.30
C ASP A 186 13.13 13.58 -17.51
N GLY A 187 14.37 13.42 -17.01
CA GLY A 187 15.13 14.48 -16.37
C GLY A 187 14.64 14.83 -14.96
N CYS A 188 14.25 13.83 -14.17
CA CYS A 188 13.66 13.97 -12.83
C CYS A 188 12.28 14.63 -12.82
N GLN A 189 11.56 14.62 -13.95
CA GLN A 189 10.18 15.08 -14.00
C GLN A 189 9.25 14.07 -13.33
N ARG A 190 8.28 14.59 -12.57
CA ARG A 190 7.24 13.81 -11.90
C ARG A 190 6.51 12.87 -12.85
N VAL A 191 6.48 11.60 -12.48
CA VAL A 191 5.77 10.53 -13.21
C VAL A 191 4.29 10.60 -12.89
N LYS A 192 3.46 10.60 -13.93
CA LYS A 192 2.00 10.64 -13.83
C LYS A 192 1.41 9.23 -13.98
N TYR A 193 0.56 8.71 -13.09
CA TYR A 193 0.13 9.23 -11.79
C TYR A 193 0.34 8.19 -10.68
N GLY A 194 0.39 8.64 -9.43
CA GLY A 194 0.51 7.81 -8.24
C GLY A 194 -0.66 8.00 -7.27
N GLN A 195 -0.90 6.98 -6.46
CA GLN A 195 -1.81 6.98 -5.28
C GLN A 195 -1.09 6.28 -4.12
N CYS A 196 -1.68 6.22 -2.92
CA CYS A 196 -0.98 5.83 -1.68
C CYS A 196 -0.16 4.53 -1.81
N TRP A 197 -0.71 3.47 -2.41
CA TRP A 197 0.04 2.23 -2.62
C TRP A 197 1.23 2.39 -3.57
N VAL A 198 1.12 3.24 -4.59
CA VAL A 198 2.20 3.50 -5.55
C VAL A 198 3.33 4.24 -4.84
N PHE A 199 3.00 5.26 -4.05
CA PHE A 199 3.99 5.97 -3.24
C PHE A 199 4.66 5.02 -2.24
N ALA A 200 3.89 4.23 -1.49
CA ALA A 200 4.43 3.25 -0.54
C ALA A 200 5.32 2.22 -1.24
N ALA A 201 4.94 1.73 -2.41
CA ALA A 201 5.70 0.72 -3.12
C ALA A 201 7.02 1.25 -3.69
N VAL A 202 7.03 2.48 -4.22
CA VAL A 202 8.27 3.14 -4.68
C VAL A 202 9.19 3.45 -3.49
N ALA A 203 8.64 3.96 -2.38
CA ALA A 203 9.41 4.19 -1.15
C ALA A 203 10.04 2.88 -0.64
N CYS A 204 9.26 1.78 -0.62
CA CYS A 204 9.76 0.46 -0.25
C CYS A 204 10.92 0.01 -1.16
N THR A 205 10.78 0.15 -2.49
CA THR A 205 11.85 -0.16 -3.45
C THR A 205 13.13 0.62 -3.13
N VAL A 206 13.02 1.94 -2.95
CA VAL A 206 14.19 2.80 -2.68
C VAL A 206 14.86 2.42 -1.36
N LEU A 207 14.08 2.22 -0.30
CA LEU A 207 14.60 1.88 1.03
C LEU A 207 15.26 0.49 1.04
N ARG A 208 14.65 -0.51 0.40
CA ARG A 208 15.26 -1.84 0.22
C ARG A 208 16.54 -1.78 -0.59
N CYS A 209 16.56 -0.98 -1.66
CA CYS A 209 17.75 -0.76 -2.50
C CYS A 209 18.92 -0.18 -1.68
N LEU A 210 18.61 0.78 -0.80
CA LEU A 210 19.57 1.40 0.12
C LEU A 210 19.91 0.53 1.34
N GLY A 211 19.34 -0.68 1.44
CA GLY A 211 19.63 -1.65 2.48
C GLY A 211 18.88 -1.43 3.80
N ILE A 212 17.89 -0.56 3.84
CA ILE A 212 17.00 -0.40 5.00
C ILE A 212 15.88 -1.46 4.88
N PRO A 213 15.71 -2.36 5.86
CA PRO A 213 14.64 -3.35 5.80
C PRO A 213 13.28 -2.66 5.87
N THR A 214 12.46 -2.86 4.84
CA THR A 214 11.20 -2.13 4.68
C THR A 214 10.09 -3.04 4.15
N ARG A 215 8.87 -2.85 4.66
CA ARG A 215 7.66 -3.55 4.20
C ARG A 215 6.53 -2.56 3.92
N VAL A 216 5.70 -2.85 2.93
CA VAL A 216 4.48 -2.07 2.64
C VAL A 216 3.38 -2.54 3.56
N VAL A 217 2.67 -1.61 4.18
CA VAL A 217 1.56 -1.85 5.09
C VAL A 217 0.28 -1.25 4.51
N THR A 218 -0.83 -1.92 4.74
CA THR A 218 -2.17 -1.45 4.36
C THR A 218 -3.05 -1.38 5.60
N ASN A 219 -3.66 -0.23 5.85
CA ASN A 219 -4.65 0.00 6.89
C ASN A 219 -6.04 0.15 6.26
N TYR A 220 -7.03 -0.63 6.70
CA TYR A 220 -8.41 -0.51 6.20
C TYR A 220 -9.25 0.37 7.11
N ASN A 221 -10.22 1.08 6.51
CA ASN A 221 -10.94 2.16 7.16
C ASN A 221 -9.96 3.17 7.80
N SER A 222 -9.01 3.64 7.00
CA SER A 222 -8.00 4.58 7.48
C SER A 222 -8.63 5.95 7.63
N ALA A 223 -8.48 6.53 8.81
CA ALA A 223 -8.93 7.89 9.08
C ALA A 223 -7.96 8.88 8.44
N HIS A 224 -8.25 9.23 7.19
CA HIS A 224 -7.59 10.35 6.56
C HIS A 224 -8.16 11.63 7.17
N ASP A 225 -7.39 12.26 8.04
CA ASP A 225 -7.71 13.59 8.58
C ASP A 225 -6.47 14.48 8.54
N GLN A 226 -6.53 15.59 7.80
CA GLN A 226 -5.44 16.56 7.68
C GLN A 226 -5.15 17.35 8.97
N ASN A 227 -5.95 17.18 10.03
CA ASN A 227 -5.81 17.94 11.27
C ASN A 227 -5.39 17.11 12.49
N SER A 228 -5.02 15.83 12.31
CA SER A 228 -4.67 14.93 13.43
C SER A 228 -5.77 14.86 14.52
N ASN A 229 -7.03 15.07 14.14
CA ASN A 229 -8.18 15.04 15.04
C ASN A 229 -8.56 13.59 15.32
N LEU A 230 -8.69 13.27 16.60
CA LEU A 230 -9.10 11.95 17.06
C LEU A 230 -10.62 11.74 16.96
N LEU A 231 -11.37 12.75 16.52
CA LEU A 231 -12.80 12.72 16.30
C LEU A 231 -13.16 13.24 14.90
N ILE A 232 -13.75 12.39 14.08
CA ILE A 232 -14.28 12.72 12.75
C ILE A 232 -15.80 12.80 12.84
N GLU A 233 -16.37 13.95 12.48
CA GLU A 233 -17.81 14.18 12.52
C GLU A 233 -18.38 14.28 11.10
N TYR A 234 -19.34 13.40 10.79
CA TYR A 234 -20.10 13.46 9.55
C TYR A 234 -21.48 14.07 9.79
N PHE A 235 -21.80 15.11 9.03
CA PHE A 235 -23.15 15.67 8.98
C PHE A 235 -23.87 15.15 7.74
N ARG A 236 -24.92 14.37 7.97
CA ARG A 236 -25.72 13.70 6.95
C ARG A 236 -27.11 14.31 6.86
N ASN A 237 -27.75 14.24 5.69
CA ASN A 237 -29.15 14.59 5.51
C ASN A 237 -30.09 13.48 6.01
N GLU A 238 -31.41 13.69 5.87
CA GLU A 238 -32.46 12.71 6.18
C GLU A 238 -32.33 11.38 5.40
N TYR A 239 -31.56 11.34 4.31
CA TYR A 239 -31.26 10.13 3.54
C TYR A 239 -29.96 9.41 3.95
N GLY A 240 -29.27 9.93 4.97
CA GLY A 240 -27.97 9.45 5.43
C GLY A 240 -26.81 9.83 4.52
N GLU A 241 -27.00 10.77 3.59
CA GLU A 241 -25.95 11.27 2.70
C GLU A 241 -25.17 12.41 3.34
N ILE A 242 -23.85 12.34 3.25
CA ILE A 242 -22.94 13.36 3.78
C ILE A 242 -23.13 14.66 2.99
N GLN A 243 -23.39 15.78 3.68
CA GLN A 243 -23.78 17.07 3.09
C GLN A 243 -22.61 18.04 2.88
N SER A 244 -21.42 17.74 3.37
CA SER A 244 -20.30 18.69 3.40
C SER A 244 -19.30 18.43 2.27
N ASP A 245 -19.07 19.44 1.44
CA ASP A 245 -17.98 19.49 0.44
C ASP A 245 -16.58 19.51 1.06
N LYS A 246 -16.47 19.67 2.40
CA LYS A 246 -15.21 19.77 3.14
C LYS A 246 -14.98 18.60 4.10
N SER A 247 -15.88 17.63 4.17
CA SER A 247 -15.73 16.48 5.07
C SER A 247 -14.79 15.47 4.44
N GLU A 248 -13.60 15.33 5.01
CA GLU A 248 -12.67 14.27 4.65
C GLU A 248 -13.32 12.90 4.93
N MET A 249 -13.32 12.03 3.93
CA MET A 249 -13.93 10.72 4.02
C MET A 249 -12.95 9.74 4.66
N ILE A 250 -13.44 8.77 5.44
CA ILE A 250 -12.65 7.59 5.82
C ILE A 250 -12.25 6.87 4.53
N TRP A 251 -10.95 6.67 4.32
CA TRP A 251 -10.46 5.94 3.18
C TRP A 251 -10.74 4.46 3.41
N ASN A 252 -11.28 3.77 2.41
CA ASN A 252 -11.56 2.35 2.51
C ASN A 252 -10.27 1.54 2.78
N PHE A 253 -9.14 1.99 2.23
CA PHE A 253 -7.81 1.63 2.72
C PHE A 253 -6.80 2.75 2.45
N HIS A 254 -5.70 2.72 3.21
CA HIS A 254 -4.52 3.56 3.01
C HIS A 254 -3.25 2.70 3.10
N CYS A 255 -2.19 3.11 2.40
CA CYS A 255 -0.93 2.37 2.37
C CYS A 255 0.24 3.28 2.70
N TRP A 256 1.14 2.79 3.56
CA TRP A 256 2.42 3.40 3.91
C TRP A 256 3.50 2.32 3.97
N VAL A 257 4.71 2.67 4.42
CA VAL A 257 5.79 1.69 4.67
C VAL A 257 6.19 1.65 6.13
N GLU A 258 6.60 0.48 6.60
CA GLU A 258 7.33 0.34 7.86
C GLU A 258 8.80 0.04 7.56
N SER A 259 9.72 0.74 8.20
CA SER A 259 11.16 0.49 8.11
C SER A 259 11.77 0.12 9.45
N TRP A 260 12.60 -0.91 9.47
CA TRP A 260 13.25 -1.39 10.69
C TRP A 260 14.54 -0.61 10.98
N MET A 261 14.60 0.03 12.15
CA MET A 261 15.79 0.75 12.59
C MET A 261 15.80 1.02 14.10
N THR A 262 16.97 1.28 14.65
CA THR A 262 17.12 1.89 15.98
C THR A 262 16.77 3.38 15.96
N ARG A 263 16.35 3.93 17.11
CA ARG A 263 16.00 5.35 17.29
C ARG A 263 16.85 6.02 18.37
N PRO A 264 18.16 6.27 18.12
CA PRO A 264 19.05 6.89 19.11
C PRO A 264 18.68 8.36 19.41
N ASP A 265 17.80 8.96 18.60
CA ASP A 265 17.21 10.28 18.81
C ASP A 265 16.02 10.28 19.80
N LEU A 266 15.56 9.09 20.22
CA LEU A 266 14.47 8.90 21.18
C LEU A 266 14.95 8.17 22.45
N GLN A 267 14.06 8.02 23.43
CA GLN A 267 14.30 7.15 24.58
C GLN A 267 14.45 5.68 24.16
N PRO A 268 15.32 4.90 24.83
CA PRO A 268 15.47 3.47 24.55
C PRO A 268 14.14 2.71 24.62
N GLY A 269 13.97 1.72 23.74
CA GLY A 269 12.75 0.91 23.65
C GLY A 269 11.85 1.24 22.44
N TYR A 270 12.20 2.24 21.63
CA TYR A 270 11.52 2.57 20.37
C TYR A 270 12.26 2.07 19.11
N GLU A 271 13.24 1.18 19.29
CA GLU A 271 13.84 0.45 18.19
C GLU A 271 12.81 -0.49 17.54
N GLY A 272 13.00 -0.77 16.25
CA GLY A 272 12.17 -1.69 15.49
C GLY A 272 11.44 -1.00 14.34
N TRP A 273 10.19 -1.41 14.09
CA TRP A 273 9.39 -0.88 12.98
C TRP A 273 8.99 0.58 13.18
N GLN A 274 9.30 1.39 12.19
CA GLN A 274 8.94 2.79 12.11
C GLN A 274 8.01 3.02 10.91
N ALA A 275 6.82 3.58 11.13
CA ALA A 275 5.92 3.94 10.03
C ALA A 275 6.42 5.23 9.34
N LEU A 276 6.53 5.17 8.01
CA LEU A 276 6.76 6.32 7.13
C LEU A 276 5.66 6.33 6.08
N ASP A 277 4.95 7.44 5.96
CA ASP A 277 3.96 7.62 4.91
C ASP A 277 4.51 8.58 3.84
N PRO A 278 4.78 8.10 2.62
CA PRO A 278 5.21 8.94 1.50
C PRO A 278 4.03 9.64 0.79
N THR A 279 2.79 9.36 1.17
CA THR A 279 1.61 10.00 0.60
C THR A 279 1.52 11.44 1.11
N PRO A 280 1.36 12.45 0.24
CA PRO A 280 1.38 13.84 0.67
C PRO A 280 0.04 14.26 1.30
N GLN A 281 -0.18 13.86 2.56
CA GLN A 281 -1.41 14.13 3.31
C GLN A 281 -1.26 15.34 4.23
N GLU A 282 -0.27 15.32 5.13
CA GLU A 282 0.04 16.42 6.05
C GLU A 282 1.47 16.95 5.83
N LYS A 283 1.68 18.23 6.11
CA LYS A 283 3.02 18.84 6.11
C LYS A 283 3.67 18.69 7.48
N SER A 284 4.69 17.85 7.57
CA SER A 284 5.58 17.82 8.73
C SER A 284 6.69 18.87 8.60
N GLU A 285 6.74 19.81 9.54
CA GLU A 285 7.69 20.94 9.54
C GLU A 285 7.69 21.74 8.22
N GLY A 286 6.52 21.84 7.57
CA GLY A 286 6.33 22.57 6.32
C GLY A 286 6.62 21.79 5.02
N THR A 287 7.01 20.51 5.11
CA THR A 287 7.25 19.62 3.96
C THR A 287 6.29 18.43 3.99
N TYR A 288 5.75 18.02 2.84
CA TYR A 288 4.93 16.82 2.67
C TYR A 288 5.78 15.55 2.83
N CYS A 289 6.05 15.20 4.09
CA CYS A 289 6.67 13.96 4.50
C CYS A 289 6.06 13.56 5.86
N CYS A 290 5.94 12.26 6.12
CA CYS A 290 5.40 11.74 7.37
C CYS A 290 6.27 10.60 7.90
N GLY A 291 6.57 10.64 9.19
CA GLY A 291 7.44 9.69 9.88
C GLY A 291 8.94 9.97 9.68
N PRO A 292 9.82 9.12 10.20
CA PRO A 292 9.52 7.83 10.83
C PRO A 292 8.99 7.97 12.28
N VAL A 293 7.82 7.38 12.54
CA VAL A 293 7.26 7.21 13.90
C VAL A 293 7.42 5.75 14.36
N PRO A 294 7.86 5.47 15.59
CA PRO A 294 7.86 4.10 16.09
C PRO A 294 6.44 3.56 16.15
N VAL A 295 6.19 2.39 15.55
CA VAL A 295 4.86 1.72 15.60
C VAL A 295 4.46 1.45 17.06
N ARG A 296 5.45 1.18 17.92
CA ARG A 296 5.25 1.07 19.37
C ARG A 296 4.69 2.35 19.99
N ALA A 297 5.15 3.54 19.60
CA ALA A 297 4.63 4.80 20.13
C ALA A 297 3.15 4.98 19.79
N ILE A 298 2.75 4.57 18.58
CA ILE A 298 1.34 4.54 18.16
C ILE A 298 0.53 3.57 19.03
N LYS A 299 1.03 2.34 19.24
CA LYS A 299 0.36 1.36 20.10
C LYS A 299 0.19 1.84 21.54
N GLU A 300 1.21 2.51 22.08
CA GLU A 300 1.17 3.04 23.43
C GLU A 300 0.42 4.37 23.55
N GLY A 301 0.02 5.01 22.45
CA GLY A 301 -0.58 6.35 22.48
C GLY A 301 0.36 7.45 22.97
N ASP A 302 1.68 7.29 22.79
CA ASP A 302 2.66 8.34 23.07
C ASP A 302 2.80 9.28 21.87
N LEU A 303 1.91 10.27 21.80
CA LEU A 303 1.84 11.22 20.70
C LEU A 303 2.90 12.32 20.75
N SER A 304 3.70 12.38 21.82
CA SER A 304 4.80 13.34 21.94
C SER A 304 6.04 12.91 21.16
N THR A 305 6.08 11.63 20.76
CA THR A 305 7.21 11.03 20.06
C THR A 305 7.38 11.61 18.65
N LYS A 306 8.62 11.96 18.31
CA LYS A 306 8.97 12.35 16.94
C LYS A 306 9.08 11.11 16.05
N TYR A 307 8.64 11.15 14.80
CA TYR A 307 7.99 12.26 14.10
C TYR A 307 6.50 11.95 13.90
N ASP A 308 5.63 12.95 13.80
CA ASP A 308 4.27 12.79 13.24
C ASP A 308 3.36 11.74 13.93
N ALA A 309 3.62 11.43 15.22
CA ALA A 309 2.84 10.46 15.97
C ALA A 309 1.33 10.78 16.09
N PRO A 310 0.90 12.04 16.31
CA PRO A 310 -0.53 12.36 16.34
C PRO A 310 -1.27 11.95 15.06
N PHE A 311 -0.66 12.22 13.90
CA PHE A 311 -1.23 11.92 12.60
C PHE A 311 -1.43 10.41 12.40
N VAL A 312 -0.34 9.63 12.49
CA VAL A 312 -0.40 8.18 12.30
C VAL A 312 -1.28 7.50 13.35
N PHE A 313 -1.34 8.04 14.56
CA PHE A 313 -2.26 7.54 15.59
C PHE A 313 -3.72 7.80 15.22
N ALA A 314 -4.06 8.99 14.72
CA ALA A 314 -5.41 9.30 14.26
C ALA A 314 -5.84 8.35 13.13
N GLU A 315 -4.97 8.05 12.17
CA GLU A 315 -5.26 7.15 11.04
C GLU A 315 -5.78 5.76 11.47
N VAL A 316 -5.33 5.28 12.63
CA VAL A 316 -5.70 3.96 13.16
C VAL A 316 -6.66 4.01 14.35
N ASN A 317 -6.77 5.14 15.06
CA ASN A 317 -7.55 5.24 16.32
C ASN A 317 -8.65 6.30 16.34
N ALA A 318 -8.86 7.06 15.25
CA ALA A 318 -9.92 8.06 15.22
C ALA A 318 -11.30 7.45 15.55
N ASP A 319 -12.12 8.25 16.21
CA ASP A 319 -13.54 7.96 16.40
C ASP A 319 -14.36 8.63 15.31
N VAL A 320 -15.42 7.97 14.87
CA VAL A 320 -16.32 8.51 13.85
C VAL A 320 -17.69 8.69 14.45
N VAL A 321 -18.22 9.91 14.37
CA VAL A 321 -19.56 10.25 14.84
C VAL A 321 -20.40 10.70 13.65
N ASP A 322 -21.49 9.99 13.43
CA ASP A 322 -22.45 10.28 12.36
C ASP A 322 -23.65 11.05 12.93
N TRP A 323 -23.81 12.30 12.51
CA TRP A 323 -24.95 13.16 12.82
C TRP A 323 -25.95 13.18 11.67
N ILE A 324 -27.22 12.92 11.95
CA ILE A 324 -28.33 13.06 11.00
C ILE A 324 -29.00 14.41 11.21
N ARG A 325 -29.02 15.25 10.17
CA ARG A 325 -29.71 16.53 10.14
C ARG A 325 -31.10 16.35 9.55
N GLN A 326 -32.12 16.74 10.32
CA GLN A 326 -33.51 16.78 9.87
C GLN A 326 -33.82 18.10 9.15
N ASP A 327 -34.96 18.15 8.46
CA ASP A 327 -35.43 19.33 7.71
C ASP A 327 -35.67 20.56 8.60
N ASP A 328 -36.00 20.35 9.87
CA ASP A 328 -36.18 21.42 10.86
C ASP A 328 -34.84 22.00 11.38
N GLY A 329 -33.71 21.45 10.93
CA GLY A 329 -32.35 21.83 11.31
C GLY A 329 -31.82 21.14 12.57
N SER A 330 -32.61 20.28 13.23
CA SER A 330 -32.16 19.49 14.38
C SER A 330 -31.10 18.46 13.98
N LEU A 331 -30.20 18.16 14.92
CA LEU A 331 -29.10 17.21 14.75
C LEU A 331 -29.26 16.07 15.74
N HIS A 332 -29.29 14.85 15.20
CA HIS A 332 -29.43 13.62 15.98
C HIS A 332 -28.21 12.75 15.78
N LYS A 333 -27.61 12.28 16.87
CA LYS A 333 -26.52 11.31 16.81
C LYS A 333 -27.09 9.97 16.36
N SER A 334 -26.48 9.38 15.33
CA SER A 334 -26.82 8.02 14.90
C SER A 334 -25.86 6.99 15.49
N ILE A 335 -26.34 5.76 15.56
CA ILE A 335 -25.57 4.61 16.01
C ILE A 335 -25.02 3.89 14.78
N ASN A 336 -23.69 3.79 14.69
CA ASN A 336 -23.01 3.12 13.60
C ASN A 336 -21.98 2.12 14.15
N HIS A 337 -22.37 0.85 14.23
CA HIS A 337 -21.46 -0.23 14.63
C HIS A 337 -20.66 -0.83 13.46
N SER A 338 -20.96 -0.40 12.23
CA SER A 338 -20.39 -0.99 11.02
C SER A 338 -19.04 -0.40 10.62
N LEU A 339 -18.78 0.85 11.02
CA LEU A 339 -17.56 1.59 10.70
C LEU A 339 -16.64 1.65 11.93
N VAL A 340 -15.52 0.95 11.84
CA VAL A 340 -14.44 0.99 12.83
C VAL A 340 -13.17 1.38 12.09
N VAL A 341 -12.45 2.39 12.59
CA VAL A 341 -11.19 2.88 12.03
C VAL A 341 -10.03 1.96 12.42
N GLY A 342 -9.06 1.80 11.53
CA GLY A 342 -7.83 1.07 11.84
C GLY A 342 -8.01 -0.44 11.86
N LEU A 343 -8.59 -1.02 10.80
CA LEU A 343 -8.91 -2.44 10.72
C LEU A 343 -7.94 -3.21 9.84
N LYS A 344 -7.72 -4.48 10.20
CA LYS A 344 -7.04 -5.48 9.36
C LYS A 344 -5.74 -4.96 8.77
N ILE A 345 -4.94 -4.28 9.59
CA ILE A 345 -3.66 -3.72 9.17
C ILE A 345 -2.78 -4.87 8.69
N SER A 346 -2.40 -4.84 7.42
CA SER A 346 -1.91 -6.01 6.71
C SER A 346 -0.58 -5.74 6.01
N THR A 347 0.30 -6.75 6.04
CA THR A 347 1.54 -6.81 5.27
C THR A 347 1.73 -8.24 4.74
N LYS A 348 2.64 -8.41 3.78
CA LYS A 348 3.00 -9.73 3.28
C LYS A 348 3.81 -10.47 4.36
N SER A 349 3.49 -11.75 4.57
CA SER A 349 4.26 -12.63 5.46
C SER A 349 5.69 -12.86 4.95
N VAL A 350 6.62 -13.01 5.89
CA VAL A 350 8.00 -13.44 5.63
C VAL A 350 8.02 -14.78 4.87
N GLY A 351 8.69 -14.81 3.71
CA GLY A 351 8.90 -16.02 2.90
C GLY A 351 7.67 -16.63 2.23
N ARG A 352 6.46 -16.09 2.50
CA ARG A 352 5.18 -16.66 2.04
C ARG A 352 4.34 -15.64 1.31
N ASP A 353 3.38 -16.15 0.53
CA ASP A 353 2.42 -15.31 -0.20
C ASP A 353 1.18 -14.96 0.64
N ASP A 354 1.12 -15.44 1.89
CA ASP A 354 0.02 -15.21 2.82
C ASP A 354 0.04 -13.80 3.41
N ARG A 355 -1.15 -13.31 3.76
CA ARG A 355 -1.34 -12.07 4.51
C ARG A 355 -0.96 -12.27 5.97
N GLU A 356 -0.12 -11.38 6.50
CA GLU A 356 0.10 -11.20 7.93
C GLU A 356 -0.77 -10.05 8.44
N ASP A 357 -1.58 -10.30 9.47
CA ASP A 357 -2.37 -9.28 10.15
C ASP A 357 -1.54 -8.71 11.31
N ILE A 358 -1.10 -7.46 11.17
CA ILE A 358 -0.28 -6.72 12.13
C ILE A 358 -1.08 -5.66 12.88
N THR A 359 -2.41 -5.73 12.90
CA THR A 359 -3.27 -4.77 13.64
C THR A 359 -2.85 -4.66 15.11
N HIS A 360 -2.49 -5.79 15.71
CA HIS A 360 -2.04 -5.90 17.10
C HIS A 360 -0.70 -5.17 17.38
N ASN A 361 0.05 -4.78 16.35
CA ASN A 361 1.26 -3.98 16.51
C ASN A 361 0.93 -2.49 16.65
N TYR A 362 -0.22 -2.05 16.15
CA TYR A 362 -0.66 -0.65 16.20
C TYR A 362 -1.64 -0.36 17.32
N LYS A 363 -2.41 -1.37 17.75
CA LYS A 363 -3.52 -1.19 18.70
C LYS A 363 -3.60 -2.36 19.67
N TYR A 364 -3.99 -2.08 20.89
CA TYR A 364 -4.42 -3.10 21.85
C TYR A 364 -5.82 -3.61 21.48
N PRO A 365 -6.23 -4.80 21.97
CA PRO A 365 -7.58 -5.30 21.75
C PRO A 365 -8.64 -4.33 22.29
N GLU A 366 -9.71 -4.13 21.53
CA GLU A 366 -10.80 -3.22 21.92
C GLU A 366 -11.42 -3.63 23.26
N GLY A 367 -11.61 -2.67 24.16
CA GLY A 367 -12.13 -2.84 25.51
C GLY A 367 -11.11 -3.28 26.56
N SER A 368 -9.86 -3.55 26.17
CA SER A 368 -8.80 -3.96 27.12
C SER A 368 -8.35 -2.82 28.05
N PRO A 369 -7.85 -3.11 29.26
CA PRO A 369 -7.23 -2.11 30.13
C PRO A 369 -6.08 -1.36 29.43
N GLU A 370 -5.25 -2.06 28.66
CA GLU A 370 -4.11 -1.51 27.94
C GLU A 370 -4.53 -0.53 26.84
N GLU A 371 -5.63 -0.81 26.13
CA GLU A 371 -6.22 0.14 25.18
C GLU A 371 -6.67 1.42 25.90
N ARG A 372 -7.39 1.29 27.01
CA ARG A 372 -7.88 2.45 27.79
C ARG A 372 -6.72 3.30 28.32
N GLU A 373 -5.64 2.66 28.77
CA GLU A 373 -4.42 3.37 29.18
C GLU A 373 -3.76 4.09 28.01
N ALA A 374 -3.62 3.45 26.85
CA ALA A 374 -3.08 4.08 25.65
C ALA A 374 -3.90 5.29 25.19
N PHE A 375 -5.24 5.19 25.20
CA PHE A 375 -6.14 6.30 24.90
C PHE A 375 -6.06 7.42 25.93
N THR A 376 -5.89 7.09 27.22
CA THR A 376 -5.65 8.09 28.26
C THR A 376 -4.36 8.87 28.00
N ARG A 377 -3.26 8.18 27.64
CA ARG A 377 -1.98 8.82 27.28
C ARG A 377 -2.09 9.69 26.05
N ALA A 378 -2.88 9.26 25.06
CA ALA A 378 -3.18 10.03 23.85
C ALA A 378 -4.20 11.16 24.06
N ASN A 379 -4.76 11.33 25.27
CA ASN A 379 -5.85 12.24 25.58
C ASN A 379 -7.12 12.03 24.70
N HIS A 380 -7.38 10.78 24.31
CA HIS A 380 -8.54 10.36 23.50
C HIS A 380 -9.75 10.00 24.37
N LEU A 381 -10.28 11.00 25.06
CA LEU A 381 -11.31 10.78 26.09
C LEU A 381 -12.65 10.28 25.54
N ASN A 382 -12.96 10.52 24.26
CA ASN A 382 -14.22 10.09 23.64
C ASN A 382 -14.37 8.57 23.60
N LYS A 383 -13.27 7.84 23.36
CA LYS A 383 -13.27 6.36 23.35
C LYS A 383 -13.42 5.75 24.75
N LEU A 384 -13.26 6.53 25.81
CA LEU A 384 -13.35 6.05 27.18
C LEU A 384 -14.80 6.05 27.71
N VAL A 385 -15.73 6.69 27.00
CA VAL A 385 -17.15 6.73 27.35
C VAL A 385 -17.83 5.42 26.92
N ASP A 386 -18.64 4.84 27.80
CA ASP A 386 -19.41 3.64 27.49
C ASP A 386 -20.42 3.93 26.38
N LYS A 387 -20.49 3.04 25.39
CA LYS A 387 -21.43 3.16 24.27
C LYS A 387 -22.84 2.79 24.75
N GLU A 388 -23.83 3.61 24.40
CA GLU A 388 -25.23 3.26 24.59
C GLU A 388 -25.57 2.03 23.73
N GLU A 389 -25.96 0.94 24.38
CA GLU A 389 -26.48 -0.24 23.69
C GLU A 389 -27.95 -0.03 23.35
N THR A 390 -28.26 -0.01 22.05
CA THR A 390 -29.65 -0.13 21.58
C THR A 390 -29.98 -1.59 21.33
N GLY A 391 -31.19 -2.00 21.69
CA GLY A 391 -31.65 -3.37 21.43
C GLY A 391 -32.00 -3.66 19.96
N VAL A 392 -31.87 -2.68 19.06
CA VAL A 392 -32.00 -2.85 17.61
C VAL A 392 -30.64 -2.62 16.95
N ALA A 393 -30.25 -3.55 16.06
CA ALA A 393 -28.97 -3.50 15.34
C ALA A 393 -29.16 -3.79 13.83
N MET A 394 -28.33 -3.18 12.99
CA MET A 394 -28.37 -3.34 11.53
C MET A 394 -26.97 -3.56 10.98
N ARG A 395 -26.86 -4.46 9.99
CA ARG A 395 -25.63 -4.70 9.24
C ARG A 395 -25.93 -5.00 7.78
N ILE A 396 -25.00 -4.65 6.89
CA ILE A 396 -25.09 -5.01 5.47
C ILE A 396 -24.43 -6.37 5.22
N ARG A 397 -25.23 -7.32 4.73
CA ARG A 397 -24.76 -8.61 4.22
C ARG A 397 -24.77 -8.62 2.70
N VAL A 398 -23.98 -9.51 2.12
CA VAL A 398 -23.84 -9.66 0.67
C VAL A 398 -24.17 -11.08 0.27
N GLY A 399 -24.81 -11.27 -0.89
CA GLY A 399 -24.99 -12.57 -1.52
C GLY A 399 -23.70 -13.10 -2.16
N GLU A 400 -23.78 -14.30 -2.73
CA GLU A 400 -22.70 -14.85 -3.56
C GLU A 400 -22.69 -14.21 -4.96
N GLY A 401 -21.57 -14.33 -5.69
CA GLY A 401 -21.51 -13.95 -7.11
C GLY A 401 -21.26 -12.47 -7.42
N MET A 402 -20.64 -11.71 -6.51
CA MET A 402 -20.28 -10.29 -6.70
C MET A 402 -19.05 -10.10 -7.61
N ASN A 403 -19.12 -10.65 -8.81
CA ASN A 403 -18.09 -10.48 -9.83
C ASN A 403 -18.35 -9.21 -10.62
N ARG A 404 -17.27 -8.56 -11.07
CA ARG A 404 -17.38 -7.43 -11.99
C ARG A 404 -18.04 -7.90 -13.30
N GLY A 405 -19.09 -7.20 -13.72
CA GLY A 405 -19.88 -7.58 -14.90
C GLY A 405 -21.17 -8.34 -14.59
N CYS A 406 -21.47 -8.59 -13.32
CA CYS A 406 -22.68 -9.31 -12.91
C CYS A 406 -23.61 -8.43 -12.06
N ASP A 407 -24.89 -8.74 -12.14
CA ASP A 407 -25.88 -8.28 -11.17
C ASP A 407 -25.75 -9.09 -9.87
N PHE A 408 -25.97 -8.46 -8.73
CA PHE A 408 -25.90 -9.14 -7.43
C PHE A 408 -26.85 -8.52 -6.40
N ASP A 409 -27.12 -9.27 -5.34
CA ASP A 409 -27.99 -8.84 -4.24
C ASP A 409 -27.19 -8.55 -2.97
N VAL A 410 -27.58 -7.47 -2.31
CA VAL A 410 -27.11 -7.10 -0.96
C VAL A 410 -28.31 -7.00 -0.03
N PHE A 411 -28.08 -7.15 1.26
CA PHE A 411 -29.15 -7.28 2.24
C PHE A 411 -28.91 -6.40 3.45
N ALA A 412 -29.88 -5.57 3.80
CA ALA A 412 -29.93 -4.95 5.13
C ALA A 412 -30.50 -5.97 6.10
N HIS A 413 -29.65 -6.45 7.00
CA HIS A 413 -30.00 -7.41 8.02
C HIS A 413 -30.20 -6.69 9.34
N ILE A 414 -31.45 -6.62 9.78
CA ILE A 414 -31.88 -5.91 10.99
C ILE A 414 -32.28 -6.94 12.03
N THR A 415 -31.79 -6.79 13.25
CA THR A 415 -32.08 -7.66 14.38
C THR A 415 -32.72 -6.81 15.47
N ASN A 416 -33.96 -7.15 15.85
CA ASN A 416 -34.64 -6.61 17.03
C ASN A 416 -34.43 -7.59 18.19
N SER A 417 -33.75 -7.16 19.24
CA SER A 417 -33.50 -7.95 20.46
C SER A 417 -34.33 -7.45 21.66
N THR A 418 -35.37 -6.65 21.42
CA THR A 418 -36.25 -6.11 22.47
C THR A 418 -37.63 -6.76 22.43
N PRO A 419 -38.39 -6.70 23.54
CA PRO A 419 -39.77 -7.19 23.59
C PRO A 419 -40.77 -6.29 22.85
N GLU A 420 -40.39 -5.06 22.50
CA GLU A 420 -41.21 -4.13 21.76
C GLU A 420 -41.18 -4.41 20.25
N GLU A 421 -42.32 -4.17 19.59
CA GLU A 421 -42.36 -4.05 18.14
C GLU A 421 -41.89 -2.64 17.75
N HIS A 422 -40.95 -2.56 16.82
CA HIS A 422 -40.47 -1.28 16.29
C HIS A 422 -41.00 -1.06 14.89
N THR A 423 -41.46 0.15 14.59
CA THR A 423 -41.84 0.56 13.24
C THR A 423 -41.03 1.77 12.83
N GLY A 424 -40.37 1.68 11.68
CA GLY A 424 -39.51 2.74 11.18
C GLY A 424 -39.47 2.83 9.65
N ARG A 425 -38.74 3.83 9.15
CA ARG A 425 -38.39 3.98 7.73
C ARG A 425 -37.01 3.39 7.49
N LEU A 426 -36.87 2.51 6.50
CA LEU A 426 -35.56 1.99 6.07
C LEU A 426 -35.20 2.55 4.70
N LEU A 427 -34.06 3.21 4.62
CA LEU A 427 -33.46 3.72 3.41
C LEU A 427 -32.21 2.89 3.06
N LEU A 428 -32.18 2.33 1.86
CA LEU A 428 -31.01 1.66 1.31
C LEU A 428 -30.54 2.40 0.06
N CYS A 429 -29.25 2.70 0.01
CA CYS A 429 -28.61 3.36 -1.12
C CYS A 429 -27.27 2.69 -1.40
N ALA A 430 -27.03 2.32 -2.65
CA ALA A 430 -25.76 1.82 -3.16
C ALA A 430 -25.20 2.83 -4.15
N ARG A 431 -23.94 3.23 -3.96
CA ARG A 431 -23.23 4.17 -4.83
C ARG A 431 -21.88 3.59 -5.21
N THR A 432 -21.43 3.87 -6.42
CA THR A 432 -20.03 3.63 -6.78
C THR A 432 -19.13 4.48 -5.87
N VAL A 433 -17.95 3.97 -5.52
CA VAL A 433 -17.01 4.72 -4.68
C VAL A 433 -15.59 4.49 -5.18
N SER A 434 -14.76 5.50 -5.08
CA SER A 434 -13.30 5.37 -5.15
C SER A 434 -12.74 4.82 -3.83
N TYR A 435 -11.49 4.34 -3.84
CA TYR A 435 -10.89 3.80 -2.62
C TYR A 435 -10.68 4.84 -1.50
N ASN A 436 -10.53 6.12 -1.86
CA ASN A 436 -10.39 7.24 -0.91
C ASN A 436 -11.74 7.83 -0.46
N GLY A 437 -12.85 7.16 -0.76
CA GLY A 437 -14.17 7.51 -0.24
C GLY A 437 -14.96 8.52 -1.08
N ILE A 438 -14.43 9.02 -2.20
CA ILE A 438 -15.21 9.89 -3.12
C ILE A 438 -16.36 9.07 -3.70
N LEU A 439 -17.58 9.53 -3.44
CA LEU A 439 -18.83 8.89 -3.87
C LEU A 439 -19.16 9.28 -5.31
N GLY A 440 -19.38 8.27 -6.14
CA GLY A 440 -19.95 8.42 -7.47
C GLY A 440 -21.48 8.41 -7.47
N PRO A 441 -22.11 8.27 -8.64
CA PRO A 441 -23.56 8.17 -8.76
C PRO A 441 -24.17 6.95 -8.04
N GLU A 442 -25.46 7.07 -7.75
CA GLU A 442 -26.28 5.97 -7.23
C GLU A 442 -26.47 4.87 -8.29
N CYS A 443 -26.23 3.62 -7.87
CA CYS A 443 -26.42 2.43 -8.69
C CYS A 443 -27.49 1.47 -8.14
N GLY A 444 -28.14 1.82 -7.02
CA GLY A 444 -29.28 1.09 -6.49
C GLY A 444 -29.88 1.79 -5.27
N THR A 445 -31.21 1.82 -5.17
CA THR A 445 -31.91 2.45 -4.05
C THR A 445 -33.18 1.70 -3.68
N LYS A 446 -33.55 1.79 -2.40
CA LYS A 446 -34.80 1.25 -1.89
C LYS A 446 -35.23 2.03 -0.66
N ASP A 447 -36.43 2.61 -0.71
CA ASP A 447 -37.05 3.32 0.40
C ASP A 447 -38.29 2.57 0.88
N LEU A 448 -38.27 2.12 2.14
CA LEU A 448 -39.39 1.49 2.81
C LEU A 448 -39.90 2.43 3.91
N LEU A 449 -40.96 3.18 3.59
CA LEU A 449 -41.56 4.17 4.49
C LEU A 449 -42.13 3.60 5.78
N SER A 450 -42.56 2.33 5.76
CA SER A 450 -43.09 1.63 6.93
C SER A 450 -42.56 0.21 6.96
N LEU A 451 -41.61 -0.03 7.87
CA LEU A 451 -41.01 -1.32 8.16
C LEU A 451 -41.31 -1.68 9.62
N SER A 452 -42.17 -2.68 9.84
CA SER A 452 -42.34 -3.29 11.15
C SER A 452 -41.28 -4.36 11.42
N LEU A 453 -40.73 -4.33 12.62
CA LEU A 453 -39.75 -5.24 13.20
C LEU A 453 -40.38 -5.91 14.43
N GLU A 454 -40.77 -7.16 14.27
CA GLU A 454 -41.39 -7.96 15.34
C GLU A 454 -40.44 -8.11 16.53
N PRO A 455 -40.96 -8.25 17.77
CA PRO A 455 -40.16 -8.55 18.95
C PRO A 455 -39.24 -9.76 18.76
N TYR A 456 -37.99 -9.66 19.22
CA TYR A 456 -37.00 -10.75 19.16
C TYR A 456 -36.84 -11.41 17.78
N SER A 457 -36.95 -10.63 16.70
CA SER A 457 -36.93 -11.14 15.33
C SER A 457 -35.78 -10.56 14.50
N GLU A 458 -35.48 -11.24 13.39
CA GLU A 458 -34.55 -10.76 12.37
C GLU A 458 -35.27 -10.56 11.05
N LYS A 459 -34.91 -9.49 10.32
CA LYS A 459 -35.45 -9.17 9.01
C LYS A 459 -34.33 -8.86 8.03
N SER A 460 -34.44 -9.41 6.83
CA SER A 460 -33.47 -9.23 5.76
C SER A 460 -34.14 -8.57 4.57
N ILE A 461 -33.74 -7.33 4.26
CA ILE A 461 -34.31 -6.55 3.16
C ILE A 461 -33.33 -6.53 1.98
N PRO A 462 -33.70 -7.10 0.82
CA PRO A 462 -32.81 -7.14 -0.34
C PRO A 462 -32.79 -5.82 -1.12
N LEU A 463 -31.62 -5.49 -1.64
CA LEU A 463 -31.35 -4.48 -2.67
C LEU A 463 -30.58 -5.16 -3.81
N ARG A 464 -31.20 -5.21 -5.00
CA ARG A 464 -30.58 -5.70 -6.22
C ARG A 464 -29.75 -4.59 -6.86
N ILE A 465 -28.48 -4.85 -7.14
CA ILE A 465 -27.57 -3.94 -7.83
C ILE A 465 -27.30 -4.51 -9.22
N LEU A 466 -27.60 -3.73 -10.25
CA LEU A 466 -27.52 -4.15 -11.65
C LEU A 466 -26.22 -3.65 -12.29
N TYR A 467 -25.59 -4.48 -13.13
CA TYR A 467 -24.38 -4.12 -13.89
C TYR A 467 -24.59 -2.85 -14.71
N GLU A 468 -25.71 -2.75 -15.43
CA GLU A 468 -26.08 -1.57 -16.23
C GLU A 468 -26.17 -0.26 -15.41
N LYS A 469 -26.31 -0.34 -14.08
CA LYS A 469 -26.40 0.83 -13.20
C LYS A 469 -25.06 1.28 -12.65
N TYR A 470 -24.05 0.42 -12.63
CA TYR A 470 -22.73 0.77 -12.10
C TYR A 470 -21.61 0.77 -13.15
N CYS A 471 -21.78 0.11 -14.30
CA CYS A 471 -20.71 -0.13 -15.27
C CYS A 471 -19.97 1.15 -15.72
N ASP A 472 -20.70 2.23 -16.02
CA ASP A 472 -20.13 3.47 -16.54
C ASP A 472 -19.45 4.34 -15.46
N CYS A 473 -19.74 4.09 -14.19
CA CYS A 473 -19.30 4.92 -13.07
C CYS A 473 -18.39 4.18 -12.08
N LEU A 474 -18.17 2.87 -12.30
CA LEU A 474 -17.31 2.07 -11.44
C LEU A 474 -15.86 2.54 -11.60
N THR A 475 -15.22 2.82 -10.47
CA THR A 475 -13.80 3.19 -10.45
C THR A 475 -12.93 1.96 -10.68
N GLU A 476 -11.65 2.16 -11.05
CA GLU A 476 -10.69 1.06 -11.22
C GLU A 476 -10.42 0.28 -9.93
N SER A 477 -10.83 0.82 -8.77
CA SER A 477 -10.79 0.14 -7.48
C SER A 477 -11.90 -0.91 -7.30
N ASN A 478 -12.89 -0.98 -8.20
CA ASN A 478 -14.02 -1.91 -8.16
C ASN A 478 -14.86 -1.85 -6.88
N LEU A 479 -15.05 -0.66 -6.30
CA LEU A 479 -15.78 -0.51 -5.02
C LEU A 479 -17.19 0.05 -5.22
N ILE A 480 -18.14 -0.53 -4.49
CA ILE A 480 -19.50 -0.02 -4.30
C ILE A 480 -19.75 0.09 -2.80
N LYS A 481 -20.18 1.27 -2.35
CA LYS A 481 -20.59 1.52 -0.97
C LYS A 481 -22.09 1.34 -0.84
N VAL A 482 -22.50 0.47 0.07
CA VAL A 482 -23.92 0.26 0.41
C VAL A 482 -24.17 0.86 1.80
N ARG A 483 -25.17 1.72 1.89
CA ARG A 483 -25.63 2.37 3.11
C ARG A 483 -27.07 1.95 3.39
N GLY A 484 -27.33 1.58 4.65
CA GLY A 484 -28.65 1.45 5.23
C GLY A 484 -28.83 2.47 6.35
N LEU A 485 -29.94 3.20 6.34
CA LEU A 485 -30.37 4.08 7.43
C LEU A 485 -31.77 3.65 7.88
N LEU A 486 -31.88 3.19 9.12
CA LEU A 486 -33.14 2.89 9.78
C LEU A 486 -33.49 4.05 10.72
N ILE A 487 -34.66 4.62 10.52
CA ILE A 487 -35.17 5.77 11.28
C ILE A 487 -36.41 5.32 12.04
N GLU A 488 -36.41 5.49 13.36
CA GLU A 488 -37.54 5.22 14.24
C GLU A 488 -37.99 6.54 14.89
N PRO A 489 -38.92 7.28 14.26
CA PRO A 489 -39.28 8.63 14.70
C PRO A 489 -39.83 8.68 16.13
N ALA A 490 -40.62 7.66 16.52
CA ALA A 490 -41.23 7.60 17.85
C ALA A 490 -40.20 7.48 18.98
N ALA A 491 -39.08 6.81 18.71
CA ALA A 491 -37.97 6.64 19.66
C ALA A 491 -36.85 7.67 19.47
N ASN A 492 -36.98 8.56 18.47
CA ASN A 492 -35.92 9.47 18.03
C ASN A 492 -34.58 8.75 17.76
N SER A 493 -34.66 7.53 17.20
CA SER A 493 -33.52 6.63 17.02
C SER A 493 -33.12 6.55 15.55
N TYR A 494 -31.81 6.62 15.30
CA TYR A 494 -31.21 6.58 13.97
C TYR A 494 -30.09 5.55 13.97
N LEU A 495 -30.26 4.49 13.17
CA LEU A 495 -29.32 3.39 13.07
C LEU A 495 -28.74 3.34 11.66
N LEU A 496 -27.42 3.45 11.58
CA LEU A 496 -26.68 3.50 10.33
C LEU A 496 -25.84 2.23 10.17
N ALA A 497 -25.84 1.67 8.96
CA ALA A 497 -24.97 0.57 8.57
C ALA A 497 -24.40 0.81 7.19
N GLU A 498 -23.08 0.75 7.06
CA GLU A 498 -22.35 0.94 5.82
C GLU A 498 -21.44 -0.25 5.55
N ARG A 499 -21.26 -0.56 4.26
CA ARG A 499 -20.31 -1.59 3.82
C ARG A 499 -19.78 -1.30 2.43
N ASP A 500 -18.47 -1.36 2.32
CA ASP A 500 -17.78 -1.35 1.03
C ASP A 500 -17.64 -2.75 0.46
N ILE A 501 -18.15 -2.91 -0.76
CA ILE A 501 -18.18 -4.13 -1.54
C ILE A 501 -17.15 -4.01 -2.65
N TYR A 502 -16.22 -4.96 -2.68
CA TYR A 502 -15.27 -5.10 -3.78
C TYR A 502 -15.82 -6.07 -4.82
N LEU A 503 -15.91 -5.64 -6.07
CA LEU A 503 -16.29 -6.49 -7.20
C LEU A 503 -15.06 -7.21 -7.72
N GLU A 504 -15.11 -8.54 -7.73
CA GLU A 504 -13.97 -9.35 -8.13
C GLU A 504 -13.73 -9.27 -9.64
N ASN A 505 -12.51 -8.88 -10.01
CA ASN A 505 -12.03 -8.97 -11.40
C ASN A 505 -11.87 -10.44 -11.81
N PRO A 506 -11.96 -10.75 -13.11
CA PRO A 506 -11.72 -12.11 -13.61
C PRO A 506 -10.27 -12.54 -13.36
N GLU A 507 -10.07 -13.84 -13.15
CA GLU A 507 -8.75 -14.42 -12.96
C GLU A 507 -7.93 -14.36 -14.26
N ILE A 508 -6.66 -13.92 -14.16
CA ILE A 508 -5.66 -14.12 -15.21
C ILE A 508 -4.99 -15.48 -14.99
N LYS A 509 -5.17 -16.40 -15.94
CA LYS A 509 -4.50 -17.69 -15.95
C LYS A 509 -3.11 -17.53 -16.54
N ILE A 510 -2.09 -18.00 -15.82
CA ILE A 510 -0.69 -17.92 -16.24
C ILE A 510 -0.10 -19.32 -16.28
N ARG A 511 0.31 -19.77 -17.48
CA ARG A 511 0.94 -21.08 -17.71
C ARG A 511 2.37 -20.88 -18.17
N ILE A 512 3.30 -21.53 -17.48
CA ILE A 512 4.71 -21.55 -17.87
C ILE A 512 4.95 -22.75 -18.78
N LEU A 513 5.44 -22.49 -19.99
CA LEU A 513 5.70 -23.48 -21.02
C LEU A 513 7.22 -23.64 -21.19
N GLY A 514 7.70 -24.85 -20.95
CA GLY A 514 9.13 -25.17 -20.90
C GLY A 514 9.64 -25.31 -19.46
N GLU A 515 10.88 -25.77 -19.32
CA GLU A 515 11.55 -25.91 -18.03
C GLU A 515 12.21 -24.57 -17.64
N PRO A 516 11.86 -23.97 -16.48
CA PRO A 516 12.46 -22.73 -16.03
C PRO A 516 13.90 -22.97 -15.57
N LYS A 517 14.87 -22.62 -16.42
CA LYS A 517 16.30 -22.67 -16.13
C LYS A 517 16.97 -21.35 -16.45
N GLN A 518 18.04 -21.04 -15.73
CA GLN A 518 18.87 -19.86 -15.95
C GLN A 518 19.39 -19.82 -17.39
N ASN A 519 19.35 -18.65 -18.01
CA ASN A 519 19.81 -18.38 -19.39
C ASN A 519 19.13 -19.24 -20.47
N ARG A 520 17.96 -19.83 -20.18
CA ARG A 520 17.19 -20.63 -21.13
C ARG A 520 15.87 -19.93 -21.47
N LYS A 521 15.53 -19.90 -22.76
CA LYS A 521 14.24 -19.36 -23.21
C LYS A 521 13.07 -20.10 -22.54
N LEU A 522 12.13 -19.33 -22.03
CA LEU A 522 10.91 -19.80 -21.37
C LEU A 522 9.73 -19.01 -21.95
N VAL A 523 8.53 -19.59 -21.98
CA VAL A 523 7.34 -18.88 -22.48
C VAL A 523 6.27 -18.84 -21.40
N ALA A 524 5.70 -17.66 -21.13
CA ALA A 524 4.49 -17.52 -20.35
C ALA A 524 3.29 -17.34 -21.27
N GLU A 525 2.32 -18.25 -21.18
CA GLU A 525 1.00 -18.10 -21.78
C GLU A 525 0.07 -17.46 -20.75
N VAL A 526 -0.44 -16.27 -21.05
CA VAL A 526 -1.35 -15.52 -20.19
C VAL A 526 -2.71 -15.44 -20.86
N SER A 527 -3.77 -15.73 -20.11
CA SER A 527 -5.14 -15.66 -20.63
C SER A 527 -6.14 -15.11 -19.61
N LEU A 528 -7.20 -14.51 -20.13
CA LEU A 528 -8.30 -13.95 -19.35
C LEU A 528 -9.60 -14.19 -20.12
N ARG A 529 -10.66 -14.59 -19.40
CA ARG A 529 -12.00 -14.73 -19.97
C ARG A 529 -12.78 -13.44 -19.75
N ASN A 530 -13.39 -12.90 -20.81
CA ASN A 530 -14.23 -11.71 -20.72
C ASN A 530 -15.46 -12.00 -19.81
N PRO A 531 -15.60 -11.33 -18.66
CA PRO A 531 -16.71 -11.53 -17.74
C PRO A 531 -17.93 -10.65 -18.07
N LEU A 532 -17.78 -9.69 -18.99
CA LEU A 532 -18.82 -8.73 -19.33
C LEU A 532 -19.76 -9.29 -20.40
N THR A 533 -20.93 -8.66 -20.53
CA THR A 533 -21.89 -8.96 -21.60
C THR A 533 -21.54 -8.26 -22.92
N GLU A 534 -20.64 -7.28 -22.88
CA GLU A 534 -20.11 -6.59 -24.06
C GLU A 534 -18.71 -7.06 -24.44
N ALA A 535 -18.32 -6.82 -25.70
CA ALA A 535 -16.98 -7.09 -26.19
C ALA A 535 -15.94 -6.13 -25.56
N LEU A 536 -14.72 -6.63 -25.35
CA LEU A 536 -13.57 -5.85 -24.92
C LEU A 536 -12.72 -5.44 -26.12
N SER A 537 -12.36 -4.17 -26.22
CA SER A 537 -11.49 -3.65 -27.28
C SER A 537 -10.19 -3.05 -26.71
N GLY A 538 -9.13 -3.01 -27.53
CA GLY A 538 -7.82 -2.51 -27.10
C GLY A 538 -7.16 -3.37 -26.01
N CYS A 539 -7.46 -4.67 -26.00
CA CYS A 539 -7.02 -5.63 -25.00
C CYS A 539 -5.48 -5.74 -24.98
N THR A 540 -4.87 -5.45 -23.83
CA THR A 540 -3.42 -5.35 -23.68
C THR A 540 -2.97 -6.09 -22.43
N PHE A 541 -1.99 -6.99 -22.57
CA PHE A 541 -1.30 -7.61 -21.43
C PHE A 541 0.04 -6.91 -21.20
N THR A 542 0.30 -6.50 -19.97
CA THR A 542 1.60 -5.96 -19.53
C THR A 542 2.21 -6.91 -18.52
N VAL A 543 3.45 -7.34 -18.75
CA VAL A 543 4.12 -8.39 -17.98
C VAL A 543 5.48 -7.89 -17.49
N GLU A 544 5.78 -8.13 -16.23
CA GLU A 544 7.03 -7.74 -15.59
C GLU A 544 7.43 -8.77 -14.53
N GLY A 545 8.73 -8.94 -14.27
CA GLY A 545 9.21 -9.82 -13.20
C GLY A 545 10.72 -9.82 -13.09
N SER A 546 11.23 -9.18 -12.04
CA SER A 546 12.69 -9.04 -11.86
C SER A 546 13.37 -10.40 -11.85
N GLY A 547 14.33 -10.55 -12.77
CA GLY A 547 15.10 -11.76 -13.01
C GLY A 547 14.46 -12.82 -13.91
N LEU A 548 13.21 -12.64 -14.34
CA LEU A 548 12.54 -13.48 -15.35
C LEU A 548 12.55 -12.83 -16.75
N ILE A 549 12.48 -11.51 -16.78
CA ILE A 549 12.33 -10.71 -17.99
C ILE A 549 13.03 -9.38 -17.79
N GLU A 550 13.74 -8.91 -18.81
CA GLU A 550 14.39 -7.60 -18.78
C GLU A 550 13.35 -6.51 -19.02
N GLY A 551 13.10 -5.71 -17.97
CA GLY A 551 12.10 -4.64 -18.01
C GLY A 551 10.67 -5.16 -18.21
N GLN A 552 9.80 -4.26 -18.65
CA GLN A 552 8.38 -4.54 -18.87
C GLN A 552 8.13 -4.90 -20.34
N LYS A 553 7.30 -5.92 -20.59
CA LYS A 553 6.81 -6.26 -21.93
C LYS A 553 5.31 -6.06 -22.03
N THR A 554 4.87 -5.51 -23.15
CA THR A 554 3.47 -5.30 -23.48
C THR A 554 3.13 -6.10 -24.73
N VAL A 555 1.99 -6.79 -24.71
CA VAL A 555 1.48 -7.57 -25.83
C VAL A 555 0.00 -7.26 -26.03
N ASP A 556 -0.31 -6.75 -27.21
CA ASP A 556 -1.68 -6.40 -27.61
C ASP A 556 -2.38 -7.62 -28.21
N ALA A 557 -3.66 -7.79 -27.90
CA ALA A 557 -4.52 -8.70 -28.62
C ALA A 557 -5.08 -7.97 -29.86
N PRO A 558 -4.98 -8.57 -31.06
CA PRO A 558 -5.28 -7.87 -32.32
C PRO A 558 -6.78 -7.64 -32.53
N ASP A 559 -7.62 -8.56 -32.06
CA ASP A 559 -9.07 -8.53 -32.28
C ASP A 559 -9.82 -8.24 -30.98
N PRO A 560 -11.02 -7.60 -31.06
CA PRO A 560 -11.93 -7.50 -29.92
C PRO A 560 -12.26 -8.89 -29.34
N VAL A 561 -12.50 -8.94 -28.04
CA VAL A 561 -12.79 -10.18 -27.30
C VAL A 561 -14.27 -10.20 -26.95
N GLU A 562 -15.05 -11.05 -27.61
CA GLU A 562 -16.51 -11.07 -27.44
C GLU A 562 -16.93 -11.55 -26.04
N ALA A 563 -18.21 -11.36 -25.72
CA ALA A 563 -18.78 -11.74 -24.43
C ALA A 563 -18.53 -13.24 -24.13
N GLY A 564 -17.90 -13.52 -23.00
CA GLY A 564 -17.59 -14.89 -22.56
C GLY A 564 -16.42 -15.58 -23.28
N GLU A 565 -15.78 -14.95 -24.28
CA GLU A 565 -14.59 -15.47 -24.94
C GLU A 565 -13.33 -15.32 -24.08
N GLU A 566 -12.28 -16.07 -24.42
CA GLU A 566 -10.97 -16.00 -23.76
C GLU A 566 -9.94 -15.34 -24.68
N VAL A 567 -9.28 -14.30 -24.17
CA VAL A 567 -8.09 -13.73 -24.81
C VAL A 567 -6.85 -14.41 -24.28
N LYS A 568 -5.91 -14.75 -25.17
CA LYS A 568 -4.70 -15.51 -24.85
C LYS A 568 -3.52 -15.01 -25.66
N VAL A 569 -2.42 -14.69 -24.97
CA VAL A 569 -1.16 -14.28 -25.60
C VAL A 569 0.02 -15.04 -25.00
N ARG A 570 1.13 -15.05 -25.73
CA ARG A 570 2.40 -15.68 -25.31
C ARG A 570 3.47 -14.61 -25.17
N VAL A 571 4.22 -14.68 -24.07
CA VAL A 571 5.31 -13.76 -23.75
C VAL A 571 6.58 -14.56 -23.57
N ASP A 572 7.60 -14.24 -24.37
CA ASP A 572 8.92 -14.83 -24.24
C ASP A 572 9.67 -14.24 -23.04
N LEU A 573 10.20 -15.12 -22.20
CA LEU A 573 10.99 -14.83 -21.01
C LEU A 573 12.42 -15.35 -21.19
N LEU A 574 13.37 -14.70 -20.52
CA LEU A 574 14.76 -15.15 -20.42
C LEU A 574 15.20 -15.00 -18.96
N PRO A 575 14.99 -16.02 -18.11
CA PRO A 575 15.38 -15.96 -16.72
C PRO A 575 16.90 -15.87 -16.56
N LEU A 576 17.38 -14.84 -15.86
CA LEU A 576 18.83 -14.58 -15.68
C LEU A 576 19.35 -15.02 -14.31
N TYR A 577 18.46 -15.13 -13.33
CA TYR A 577 18.81 -15.44 -11.95
C TYR A 577 18.11 -16.73 -11.50
N VAL A 578 18.80 -17.49 -10.65
CA VAL A 578 18.28 -18.72 -10.05
C VAL A 578 17.44 -18.41 -8.82
N GLY A 579 16.53 -19.32 -8.50
CA GLY A 579 15.69 -19.22 -7.29
C GLY A 579 14.26 -18.82 -7.61
N ARG A 580 13.55 -18.31 -6.59
CA ARG A 580 12.12 -18.00 -6.68
C ARG A 580 11.93 -16.55 -7.13
N HIS A 581 11.22 -16.40 -8.23
CA HIS A 581 10.78 -15.11 -8.77
C HIS A 581 9.26 -15.08 -8.89
N LYS A 582 8.68 -13.88 -8.99
CA LYS A 582 7.25 -13.71 -9.28
C LYS A 582 7.07 -12.96 -10.59
N LEU A 583 6.36 -13.57 -11.54
CA LEU A 583 5.88 -12.92 -12.75
C LEU A 583 4.59 -12.18 -12.40
N VAL A 584 4.54 -10.88 -12.69
CA VAL A 584 3.39 -10.00 -12.44
C VAL A 584 2.78 -9.60 -13.78
N VAL A 585 1.45 -9.63 -13.85
CA VAL A 585 0.69 -9.38 -15.08
C VAL A 585 -0.41 -8.36 -14.80
N ASN A 586 -0.53 -7.36 -15.66
CA ASN A 586 -1.70 -6.49 -15.80
C ASN A 586 -2.43 -6.81 -17.10
N PHE A 587 -3.76 -6.69 -17.09
CA PHE A 587 -4.58 -6.63 -18.28
C PHE A 587 -5.41 -5.34 -18.29
N GLU A 588 -5.43 -4.68 -19.45
CA GLU A 588 -6.24 -3.49 -19.75
C GLU A 588 -7.11 -3.72 -20.99
N SER A 589 -8.27 -3.10 -21.00
CA SER A 589 -9.10 -2.85 -22.17
C SER A 589 -9.81 -1.51 -22.03
N ASP A 590 -10.60 -1.13 -23.02
CA ASP A 590 -11.59 -0.06 -22.94
C ASP A 590 -12.52 -0.12 -21.70
N ARG A 591 -13.06 -1.29 -21.36
CA ARG A 591 -14.06 -1.51 -20.29
C ARG A 591 -13.53 -2.23 -19.06
N LEU A 592 -12.49 -3.05 -19.22
CA LEU A 592 -11.92 -3.85 -18.14
C LEU A 592 -10.48 -3.41 -17.87
N LYS A 593 -10.32 -2.62 -16.80
CA LYS A 593 -9.05 -2.00 -16.42
C LYS A 593 -8.42 -2.63 -15.19
N ALA A 594 -7.09 -2.56 -15.11
CA ALA A 594 -6.26 -2.94 -13.98
C ALA A 594 -6.49 -4.36 -13.43
N VAL A 595 -6.74 -5.34 -14.30
CA VAL A 595 -6.88 -6.74 -13.85
C VAL A 595 -5.51 -7.32 -13.58
N LYS A 596 -5.28 -7.81 -12.35
CA LYS A 596 -3.96 -8.27 -11.90
C LYS A 596 -3.88 -9.78 -11.81
N GLY A 597 -2.73 -10.32 -12.18
CA GLY A 597 -2.39 -11.72 -12.03
C GLY A 597 -0.92 -11.89 -11.64
N PHE A 598 -0.60 -13.04 -11.04
CA PHE A 598 0.79 -13.38 -10.78
C PHE A 598 1.04 -14.88 -10.83
N ARG A 599 2.31 -15.26 -11.03
CA ARG A 599 2.76 -16.64 -10.93
C ARG A 599 4.15 -16.68 -10.30
N ASN A 600 4.32 -17.51 -9.27
CA ASN A 600 5.66 -17.84 -8.80
C ASN A 600 6.34 -18.78 -9.81
N VAL A 601 7.58 -18.46 -10.16
CA VAL A 601 8.43 -19.25 -11.06
C VAL A 601 9.72 -19.56 -10.30
N ILE A 602 10.05 -20.85 -10.18
CA ILE A 602 11.30 -21.29 -9.57
C ILE A 602 12.25 -21.63 -10.72
N VAL A 603 13.32 -20.85 -10.85
CA VAL A 603 14.32 -20.99 -11.90
C VAL A 603 15.45 -21.87 -11.38
N GLY A 604 15.67 -23.00 -12.04
CA GLY A 604 16.80 -23.88 -11.75
C GLY A 604 18.11 -23.39 -12.37
N PRO A 605 19.26 -23.96 -11.97
CA PRO A 605 20.53 -23.72 -12.65
C PRO A 605 20.47 -24.17 -14.12
N ALA A 606 21.38 -23.63 -14.94
CA ALA A 606 21.46 -23.86 -16.39
C ALA A 606 21.52 -25.35 -16.78
#